data_AF-A0A926YU17-F1
#
_entry.id   AF-A0A926YU17-F1
#
_cell.length_a   1.000
_cell.length_b   1.000
_cell.length_c   1.000
_cell.angle_alpha   90.00
_cell.angle_beta   90.00
_cell.angle_gamma   90.00
#
_symmetry.space_group_name_H-M   'P 1'
#
loop_
_entity.id
_entity.type
_entity.pdbx_description
1 polymer ?
#
loop_
_entity_poly.entity_id
_entity_poly.type
_entity_poly.pdbx_seq_one_letter_code
_entity_poly.pdbx_strand_id
1 'polypeptide(L)'
;MSYSRALQIVLSMTQNWLNLLVENPNFFSVFTQAFGNGIDRAEVEAIVWRWRIGDLSDWPEIKVLTENPFERASGGYVESTNTIYLHLPKEAYEDPWTHTIATDEVLLEAVGHFLDAQLNATDSPGDEGAIFSALMRGEVLSERRQQQLRAEDSRLTLVLDGQPVSIEQANLEGRDDADDKLIGSITADYLRGYAGNDRISSQEGNDIIDGGEGDDLLVGHAGDDTLFGGDGIDEIHGGDGNDTIDAGAGDEKWILGGKGNDTIYTGDGDDVGMGEAGDDVIFGGNGWDTLFGGDGDDTLYGGDGYDVLYSEAGNDTLIGGSGRNNLIGGEGNDTYIIGDSNESSVIIFDAAGTDTLQFANVSPVPRLLAPGVMGFYRSAESLVIDSNQNGEADGDVVWITRFFADSITNSPGVGFIETIGDFSGTDILKLNFSRIVLGGDKDDALSGKATNDTLIGGAGDDRLNGGGGNDTISGGTEADLIVGGTGADLLTGGEGADDFQFGDVSRSRTRSTGRMSIDRITDFERGEDSIVLSRSAFGNVKRSDFKRVNTIAQARNSTAEITYIRKTGALFYNQNGAAKGFGSGGQFADLTDGLRLTTSDFSIAR
;
A
#
# COMPACT_ATOMS: atom_id res chain seq x y z
N MET A 1 -48.29 -25.65 26.18
CA MET A 1 -49.00 -24.39 25.88
C MET A 1 -48.17 -23.43 25.01
N SER A 2 -46.83 -23.51 24.98
CA SER A 2 -45.97 -22.63 24.14
C SER A 2 -45.96 -23.00 22.65
N TYR A 3 -45.87 -24.29 22.31
CA TYR A 3 -45.84 -24.78 20.93
C TYR A 3 -47.02 -24.31 20.06
N SER A 4 -48.22 -24.30 20.64
CA SER A 4 -49.44 -23.88 19.96
C SER A 4 -49.50 -22.38 19.64
N ARG A 5 -48.73 -21.53 20.33
CA ARG A 5 -48.78 -20.08 20.14
C ARG A 5 -47.87 -19.62 19.00
N ALA A 6 -46.62 -20.10 18.96
CA ALA A 6 -45.70 -19.84 17.85
C ALA A 6 -46.27 -20.35 16.53
N LEU A 7 -46.78 -21.60 16.52
CA LEU A 7 -47.45 -22.16 15.35
C LEU A 7 -48.67 -21.34 14.91
N GLN A 8 -49.48 -20.83 15.84
CA GLN A 8 -50.62 -19.97 15.48
C GLN A 8 -50.19 -18.63 14.89
N ILE A 9 -49.05 -18.07 15.33
CA ILE A 9 -48.51 -16.83 14.78
C ILE A 9 -48.06 -17.08 13.33
N VAL A 10 -47.23 -18.11 13.11
CA VAL A 10 -46.75 -18.51 11.78
C VAL A 10 -47.93 -18.76 10.83
N LEU A 11 -48.88 -19.62 11.22
CA LEU A 11 -50.07 -19.91 10.40
C LEU A 11 -50.91 -18.65 10.12
N SER A 12 -50.99 -17.71 11.07
CA SER A 12 -51.74 -16.46 10.86
C SER A 12 -51.03 -15.51 9.89
N MET A 13 -49.70 -15.47 9.93
CA MET A 13 -48.87 -14.69 9.00
C MET A 13 -48.98 -15.24 7.58
N THR A 14 -48.76 -16.54 7.41
CA THR A 14 -48.92 -17.23 6.12
C THR A 14 -50.32 -17.03 5.56
N GLN A 15 -51.37 -17.16 6.40
CA GLN A 15 -52.74 -16.93 5.97
C GLN A 15 -52.98 -15.48 5.51
N ASN A 16 -52.35 -14.49 6.13
CA ASN A 16 -52.45 -13.10 5.70
C ASN A 16 -51.82 -12.91 4.32
N TRP A 17 -50.64 -13.48 4.09
CA TRP A 17 -49.99 -13.46 2.78
C TRP A 17 -50.86 -14.11 1.70
N LEU A 18 -51.42 -15.30 1.97
CA LEU A 18 -52.32 -15.98 1.04
C LEU A 18 -53.59 -15.17 0.74
N ASN A 19 -54.16 -14.49 1.73
CA ASN A 19 -55.30 -13.60 1.51
C ASN A 19 -54.93 -12.43 0.59
N LEU A 20 -53.75 -11.83 0.78
CA LEU A 20 -53.24 -10.76 -0.08
C LEU A 20 -53.04 -11.23 -1.53
N LEU A 21 -52.51 -12.45 -1.73
CA LEU A 21 -52.38 -13.06 -3.06
C LEU A 21 -53.74 -13.24 -3.73
N VAL A 22 -54.73 -13.77 -3.00
CA VAL A 22 -56.06 -14.03 -3.54
C VAL A 22 -56.81 -12.73 -3.88
N GLU A 23 -56.52 -11.63 -3.20
CA GLU A 23 -57.06 -10.30 -3.51
C GLU A 23 -56.29 -9.56 -4.63
N ASN A 24 -55.07 -9.99 -4.94
CA ASN A 24 -54.22 -9.36 -5.96
C ASN A 24 -54.82 -9.54 -7.38
N PRO A 25 -55.21 -8.48 -8.11
CA PRO A 25 -55.77 -8.61 -9.46
C PRO A 25 -54.76 -9.15 -10.49
N ASN A 26 -53.46 -9.08 -10.17
CA ASN A 26 -52.36 -9.59 -10.97
C ASN A 26 -51.74 -10.86 -10.37
N PHE A 27 -52.46 -11.61 -9.52
CA PHE A 27 -51.91 -12.82 -8.88
C PHE A 27 -51.21 -13.76 -9.86
N PHE A 28 -51.72 -13.87 -11.09
CA PHE A 28 -51.14 -14.75 -12.12
C PHE A 28 -49.67 -14.43 -12.42
N SER A 29 -49.23 -13.17 -12.31
CA SER A 29 -47.82 -12.82 -12.50
C SER A 29 -46.90 -13.33 -11.40
N VAL A 30 -47.42 -13.55 -10.18
CA VAL A 30 -46.67 -14.19 -9.09
C VAL A 30 -46.39 -15.65 -9.47
N PHE A 31 -47.44 -16.37 -9.89
CA PHE A 31 -47.32 -17.76 -10.32
C PHE A 31 -46.41 -17.94 -11.53
N THR A 32 -46.49 -17.08 -12.55
CA THR A 32 -45.61 -17.22 -13.72
C THR A 32 -44.15 -16.87 -13.43
N GLN A 33 -43.89 -16.02 -12.43
CA GLN A 33 -42.52 -15.68 -12.00
C GLN A 33 -41.93 -16.78 -11.11
N ALA A 34 -42.73 -17.38 -10.22
CA ALA A 34 -42.33 -18.52 -9.41
C ALA A 34 -42.19 -19.79 -10.25
N PHE A 35 -43.25 -20.24 -10.91
CA PHE A 35 -43.36 -21.58 -11.51
C PHE A 35 -43.16 -21.59 -13.04
N GLY A 36 -42.79 -20.44 -13.62
CA GLY A 36 -42.54 -20.29 -15.04
C GLY A 36 -43.78 -20.08 -15.93
N ASN A 37 -43.54 -19.87 -17.22
CA ASN A 37 -44.60 -19.53 -18.20
C ASN A 37 -45.40 -20.75 -18.71
N GLY A 38 -45.02 -21.96 -18.32
CA GLY A 38 -45.61 -23.23 -18.78
C GLY A 38 -46.89 -23.66 -18.04
N ILE A 39 -47.20 -23.01 -16.91
CA ILE A 39 -48.30 -23.39 -16.02
C ILE A 39 -49.69 -23.20 -16.64
N ASP A 40 -50.62 -24.10 -16.31
CA ASP A 40 -52.00 -24.00 -16.78
C ASP A 40 -52.75 -22.88 -16.03
N ARG A 41 -53.07 -21.81 -16.77
CA ARG A 41 -53.81 -20.66 -16.25
C ARG A 41 -55.17 -21.04 -15.66
N ALA A 42 -55.88 -21.99 -16.24
CA ALA A 42 -57.19 -22.39 -15.73
C ALA A 42 -57.07 -23.09 -14.38
N GLU A 43 -55.97 -23.81 -14.16
CA GLU A 43 -55.67 -24.50 -12.90
C GLU A 43 -55.27 -23.50 -11.81
N VAL A 44 -54.39 -22.54 -12.12
CA VAL A 44 -54.06 -21.44 -11.21
C VAL A 44 -55.31 -20.64 -10.81
N GLU A 45 -56.16 -20.27 -11.78
CA GLU A 45 -57.41 -19.56 -11.51
C GLU A 45 -58.37 -20.40 -10.63
N ALA A 46 -58.39 -21.72 -10.82
CA ALA A 46 -59.19 -22.62 -10.01
C ALA A 46 -58.67 -22.73 -8.56
N ILE A 47 -57.36 -22.83 -8.35
CA ILE A 47 -56.73 -22.88 -7.01
C ILE A 47 -57.04 -21.58 -6.25
N VAL A 48 -56.75 -20.43 -6.86
CA VAL A 48 -56.99 -19.11 -6.26
C VAL A 48 -58.48 -18.89 -5.97
N TRP A 49 -59.37 -19.36 -6.84
CA TRP A 49 -60.81 -19.28 -6.60
C TRP A 49 -61.26 -20.15 -5.41
N ARG A 50 -60.74 -21.38 -5.28
CA ARG A 50 -61.02 -22.26 -4.12
C ARG A 50 -60.58 -21.58 -2.82
N TRP A 51 -59.38 -21.03 -2.79
CA TRP A 51 -58.87 -20.29 -1.62
C TRP A 51 -59.74 -19.07 -1.29
N ARG A 52 -60.21 -18.33 -2.30
CA ARG A 52 -61.10 -17.17 -2.12
C ARG A 52 -62.42 -17.51 -1.43
N ILE A 53 -62.94 -18.71 -1.66
CA ILE A 53 -64.18 -19.18 -1.02
C ILE A 53 -63.92 -19.98 0.26
N GLY A 54 -62.67 -20.09 0.69
CA GLY A 54 -62.26 -20.85 1.88
C GLY A 54 -62.26 -22.36 1.69
N ASP A 55 -62.23 -22.85 0.44
CA ASP A 55 -62.07 -24.26 0.13
C ASP A 55 -60.57 -24.62 0.11
N LEU A 56 -60.13 -25.34 1.15
CA LEU A 56 -58.76 -25.81 1.36
C LEU A 56 -58.67 -27.34 1.24
N SER A 57 -59.57 -27.97 0.49
CA SER A 57 -59.63 -29.44 0.38
C SER A 57 -58.37 -30.07 -0.23
N ASP A 58 -57.63 -29.34 -1.05
CA ASP A 58 -56.37 -29.78 -1.65
C ASP A 58 -55.13 -29.36 -0.84
N TRP A 59 -55.33 -28.62 0.26
CA TRP A 59 -54.23 -28.08 1.07
C TRP A 59 -53.42 -29.21 1.74
N PRO A 60 -52.08 -29.13 1.75
CA PRO A 60 -51.24 -30.14 2.36
C PRO A 60 -51.46 -30.26 3.87
N GLU A 61 -51.32 -31.48 4.41
CA GLU A 61 -51.29 -31.67 5.86
C GLU A 61 -50.03 -31.02 6.43
N ILE A 62 -50.15 -30.14 7.44
CA ILE A 62 -49.00 -29.55 8.12
C ILE A 62 -48.67 -30.38 9.37
N LYS A 63 -47.53 -31.06 9.37
CA LYS A 63 -47.01 -31.82 10.50
C LYS A 63 -45.83 -31.09 11.12
N VAL A 64 -45.95 -30.74 12.39
CA VAL A 64 -44.84 -30.09 13.10
C VAL A 64 -44.03 -31.10 13.90
N LEU A 65 -42.73 -31.13 13.67
CA LEU A 65 -41.78 -32.07 14.23
C LEU A 65 -41.08 -31.49 15.46
N THR A 66 -40.96 -32.31 16.50
CA THR A 66 -40.31 -31.93 17.76
C THR A 66 -38.79 -31.94 17.70
N GLU A 67 -38.23 -32.69 16.75
CA GLU A 67 -36.80 -32.72 16.43
C GLU A 67 -36.64 -32.21 15.00
N ASN A 68 -35.48 -31.64 14.66
CA ASN A 68 -35.21 -31.20 13.29
C ASN A 68 -34.53 -32.33 12.50
N PRO A 69 -35.25 -33.05 11.62
CA PRO A 69 -34.62 -34.03 10.75
C PRO A 69 -34.11 -33.41 9.45
N PHE A 70 -34.38 -32.13 9.16
CA PHE A 70 -34.06 -31.46 7.89
C PHE A 70 -32.63 -30.91 7.82
N GLU A 71 -31.72 -31.48 8.62
CA GLU A 71 -30.37 -30.96 8.81
C GLU A 71 -30.37 -29.49 9.23
N ARG A 72 -30.18 -28.57 8.28
CA ARG A 72 -30.06 -27.12 8.47
C ARG A 72 -31.28 -26.32 8.00
N ALA A 73 -32.27 -26.97 7.38
CA ALA A 73 -33.55 -26.34 7.04
C ALA A 73 -34.55 -26.42 8.22
N SER A 74 -35.60 -25.60 8.20
CA SER A 74 -36.67 -25.64 9.22
C SER A 74 -37.97 -26.32 8.73
N GLY A 75 -37.98 -26.91 7.54
CA GLY A 75 -39.15 -27.58 6.98
C GLY A 75 -38.98 -27.96 5.52
N GLY A 76 -40.04 -28.56 4.96
CA GLY A 76 -40.10 -28.88 3.53
C GLY A 76 -41.39 -29.60 3.14
N TYR A 77 -41.64 -29.67 1.83
CA TYR A 77 -42.83 -30.30 1.25
C TYR A 77 -42.56 -31.71 0.72
N VAL A 78 -43.54 -32.58 0.89
CA VAL A 78 -43.52 -33.97 0.42
C VAL A 78 -44.69 -34.22 -0.52
N GLU A 79 -44.37 -34.39 -1.80
CA GLU A 79 -45.36 -34.63 -2.84
C GLU A 79 -46.13 -35.94 -2.63
N SER A 80 -45.41 -37.05 -2.37
CA SER A 80 -45.99 -38.40 -2.31
C SER A 80 -47.08 -38.58 -1.22
N THR A 81 -47.06 -37.76 -0.18
CA THR A 81 -48.03 -37.79 0.92
C THR A 81 -48.86 -36.51 1.02
N ASN A 82 -48.63 -35.53 0.14
CA ASN A 82 -49.18 -34.17 0.23
C ASN A 82 -49.06 -33.58 1.65
N THR A 83 -47.84 -33.55 2.17
CA THR A 83 -47.57 -33.16 3.57
C THR A 83 -46.45 -32.12 3.61
N ILE A 84 -46.67 -31.02 4.34
CA ILE A 84 -45.62 -30.09 4.74
C ILE A 84 -45.15 -30.51 6.12
N TYR A 85 -43.85 -30.78 6.25
CA TYR A 85 -43.25 -30.96 7.55
C TYR A 85 -42.52 -29.69 7.98
N LEU A 86 -42.76 -29.25 9.21
CA LEU A 86 -42.13 -28.07 9.79
C LEU A 86 -41.43 -28.42 11.09
N HIS A 87 -40.29 -27.83 11.34
CA HIS A 87 -39.64 -27.81 12.64
C HIS A 87 -39.67 -26.38 13.18
N LEU A 88 -40.13 -26.21 14.42
CA LEU A 88 -40.04 -24.94 15.13
C LEU A 88 -38.89 -25.05 16.15
N PRO A 89 -37.82 -24.23 16.01
CA PRO A 89 -36.70 -24.26 16.95
C PRO A 89 -37.19 -23.89 18.35
N LYS A 90 -36.43 -24.28 19.37
CA LYS A 90 -36.85 -24.11 20.77
C LYS A 90 -36.94 -22.63 21.15
N GLU A 91 -36.13 -21.82 20.50
CA GLU A 91 -35.93 -20.40 20.63
C GLU A 91 -37.17 -19.64 20.11
N ALA A 92 -37.88 -20.18 19.10
CA ALA A 92 -39.18 -19.67 18.63
C ALA A 92 -40.29 -19.75 19.70
N TYR A 93 -40.07 -20.51 20.79
CA TYR A 93 -40.97 -20.52 21.94
C TYR A 93 -40.68 -19.41 22.96
N GLU A 94 -39.45 -18.87 22.95
CA GLU A 94 -38.93 -17.90 23.92
C GLU A 94 -39.02 -16.47 23.37
N ASP A 95 -38.70 -16.28 22.07
CA ASP A 95 -38.97 -15.04 21.30
C ASP A 95 -39.83 -15.33 20.05
N PRO A 96 -41.17 -15.22 20.17
CA PRO A 96 -42.08 -15.57 19.09
C PRO A 96 -42.14 -14.56 17.94
N TRP A 97 -41.37 -13.46 17.93
CA TRP A 97 -41.47 -12.45 16.86
C TRP A 97 -40.31 -12.51 15.87
N THR A 98 -39.08 -12.73 16.33
CA THR A 98 -37.89 -12.84 15.48
C THR A 98 -37.85 -14.20 14.77
N HIS A 99 -38.03 -15.29 15.52
CA HIS A 99 -37.89 -16.64 15.00
C HIS A 99 -39.12 -17.16 14.25
N THR A 100 -40.28 -16.51 14.39
CA THR A 100 -41.48 -16.88 13.61
C THR A 100 -41.52 -16.25 12.22
N ILE A 101 -40.73 -15.20 11.97
CA ILE A 101 -40.55 -14.64 10.63
C ILE A 101 -39.82 -15.68 9.76
N ALA A 102 -38.65 -16.15 10.18
CA ALA A 102 -37.90 -17.20 9.49
C ALA A 102 -38.75 -18.49 9.27
N THR A 103 -39.59 -18.87 10.25
CA THR A 103 -40.46 -20.04 10.08
C THR A 103 -41.67 -19.79 9.15
N ASP A 104 -42.15 -18.54 9.04
CA ASP A 104 -43.18 -18.15 8.06
C ASP A 104 -42.62 -18.18 6.64
N GLU A 105 -41.36 -17.78 6.46
CA GLU A 105 -40.65 -17.86 5.19
C GLU A 105 -40.58 -19.31 4.68
N VAL A 106 -40.15 -20.22 5.55
CA VAL A 106 -40.01 -21.65 5.27
C VAL A 106 -41.37 -22.32 5.01
N LEU A 107 -42.43 -21.88 5.70
CA LEU A 107 -43.78 -22.39 5.42
C LEU A 107 -44.30 -21.89 4.07
N LEU A 108 -44.09 -20.62 3.73
CA LEU A 108 -44.47 -20.08 2.42
C LEU A 108 -43.71 -20.76 1.28
N GLU A 109 -42.44 -21.08 1.49
CA GLU A 109 -41.59 -21.83 0.57
C GLU A 109 -42.10 -23.27 0.36
N ALA A 110 -42.39 -24.00 1.45
CA ALA A 110 -43.03 -25.31 1.37
C ALA A 110 -44.41 -25.26 0.68
N VAL A 111 -45.16 -24.16 0.82
CA VAL A 111 -46.41 -23.93 0.06
C VAL A 111 -46.11 -23.70 -1.42
N GLY A 112 -45.02 -23.02 -1.76
CA GLY A 112 -44.57 -22.85 -3.14
C GLY A 112 -44.24 -24.18 -3.81
N HIS A 113 -43.50 -25.07 -3.15
CA HIS A 113 -43.25 -26.44 -3.64
C HIS A 113 -44.53 -27.26 -3.83
N PHE A 114 -45.47 -27.16 -2.88
CA PHE A 114 -46.80 -27.76 -3.05
C PHE A 114 -47.50 -27.25 -4.32
N LEU A 115 -47.46 -25.94 -4.56
CA LEU A 115 -48.09 -25.34 -5.73
C LEU A 115 -47.39 -25.74 -7.03
N ASP A 116 -46.05 -25.81 -7.05
CA ASP A 116 -45.30 -26.26 -8.22
C ASP A 116 -45.70 -27.69 -8.59
N ALA A 117 -45.72 -28.61 -7.61
CA ALA A 117 -46.13 -29.99 -7.82
C ALA A 117 -47.60 -30.15 -8.30
N GLN A 118 -48.49 -29.20 -7.99
CA GLN A 118 -49.86 -29.21 -8.51
C GLN A 118 -49.95 -28.63 -9.93
N LEU A 119 -49.16 -27.60 -10.24
CA LEU A 119 -49.29 -26.81 -11.46
C LEU A 119 -48.40 -27.30 -12.60
N ASN A 120 -47.33 -28.03 -12.29
CA ASN A 120 -46.36 -28.54 -13.23
C ASN A 120 -46.33 -30.07 -13.20
N ALA A 121 -46.50 -30.70 -14.37
CA ALA A 121 -46.41 -32.16 -14.52
C ALA A 121 -44.95 -32.67 -14.50
N THR A 122 -43.99 -31.76 -14.57
CA THR A 122 -42.57 -31.98 -14.42
C THR A 122 -42.07 -30.79 -13.65
N ASP A 123 -41.52 -31.07 -12.49
CA ASP A 123 -40.89 -30.13 -11.58
C ASP A 123 -40.11 -29.04 -12.33
N SER A 124 -40.37 -27.79 -11.96
CA SER A 124 -39.72 -26.67 -12.60
C SER A 124 -38.24 -26.63 -12.22
N PRO A 125 -37.35 -26.07 -13.07
CA PRO A 125 -35.95 -25.95 -12.69
C PRO A 125 -35.76 -24.91 -11.57
N GLY A 126 -35.48 -25.37 -10.35
CA GLY A 126 -34.96 -24.55 -9.26
C GLY A 126 -35.60 -24.74 -7.90
N ASP A 127 -35.47 -23.73 -7.03
CA ASP A 127 -36.27 -23.62 -5.81
C ASP A 127 -37.44 -22.65 -6.04
N GLU A 128 -38.51 -23.16 -6.65
CA GLU A 128 -39.75 -22.41 -6.88
C GLU A 128 -40.44 -21.99 -5.57
N GLY A 129 -40.17 -22.71 -4.48
CA GLY A 129 -40.59 -22.38 -3.14
C GLY A 129 -40.05 -21.03 -2.69
N ALA A 130 -38.74 -20.85 -2.78
CA ALA A 130 -38.07 -19.63 -2.36
C ALA A 130 -38.55 -18.40 -3.15
N ILE A 131 -38.72 -18.54 -4.47
CA ILE A 131 -39.23 -17.47 -5.34
C ILE A 131 -40.67 -17.12 -4.97
N PHE A 132 -41.51 -18.14 -4.76
CA PHE A 132 -42.89 -17.93 -4.33
C PHE A 132 -42.93 -17.21 -2.98
N SER A 133 -42.14 -17.65 -2.00
CA SER A 133 -42.06 -17.06 -0.67
C SER A 133 -41.67 -15.57 -0.71
N ALA A 134 -40.61 -15.22 -1.44
CA ALA A 134 -40.15 -13.84 -1.61
C ALA A 134 -41.21 -12.94 -2.28
N LEU A 135 -41.84 -13.41 -3.36
CA LEU A 135 -42.91 -12.66 -4.05
C LEU A 135 -44.14 -12.46 -3.17
N MET A 136 -44.49 -13.45 -2.35
CA MET A 136 -45.61 -13.36 -1.41
C MET A 136 -45.38 -12.28 -0.36
N ARG A 137 -44.13 -12.11 0.09
CA ARG A 137 -43.71 -11.06 1.04
C ARG A 137 -43.56 -9.68 0.40
N GLY A 138 -43.82 -9.55 -0.90
CA GLY A 138 -43.83 -8.29 -1.63
C GLY A 138 -42.46 -7.86 -2.18
N GLU A 139 -41.49 -8.78 -2.24
CA GLU A 139 -40.20 -8.52 -2.84
C GLU A 139 -40.31 -8.33 -4.37
N VAL A 140 -39.50 -7.42 -4.92
CA VAL A 140 -39.38 -7.20 -6.37
C VAL A 140 -38.11 -7.90 -6.84
N LEU A 141 -38.26 -9.08 -7.44
CA LEU A 141 -37.14 -9.92 -7.84
C LEU A 141 -36.61 -9.54 -9.23
N SER A 142 -35.32 -9.20 -9.33
CA SER A 142 -34.62 -9.01 -10.61
C SER A 142 -34.46 -10.34 -11.35
N GLU A 143 -34.23 -10.31 -12.68
CA GLU A 143 -33.94 -11.54 -13.44
C GLU A 143 -32.73 -12.31 -12.87
N ARG A 144 -31.72 -11.60 -12.36
CA ARG A 144 -30.56 -12.20 -11.67
C ARG A 144 -30.96 -12.87 -10.36
N ARG A 145 -31.78 -12.23 -9.52
CA ARG A 145 -32.24 -12.82 -8.25
C ARG A 145 -33.18 -14.02 -8.49
N GLN A 146 -34.01 -13.98 -9.52
CA GLN A 146 -34.83 -15.14 -9.91
C GLN A 146 -33.95 -16.28 -10.41
N GLN A 147 -32.88 -16.02 -11.16
CA GLN A 147 -31.94 -17.06 -11.60
C GLN A 147 -31.15 -17.67 -10.43
N GLN A 148 -30.79 -16.86 -9.42
CA GLN A 148 -30.13 -17.34 -8.19
C GLN A 148 -31.03 -18.30 -7.40
N LEU A 149 -32.25 -17.88 -7.07
CA LEU A 149 -33.21 -18.75 -6.36
C LEU A 149 -33.56 -20.02 -7.19
N ARG A 150 -33.52 -19.94 -8.53
CA ARG A 150 -33.70 -21.11 -9.39
C ARG A 150 -32.51 -22.06 -9.46
N ALA A 151 -31.34 -21.68 -8.94
CA ALA A 151 -30.19 -22.57 -8.87
C ALA A 151 -30.22 -23.43 -7.60
N GLU A 152 -30.96 -22.97 -6.57
CA GLU A 152 -30.99 -23.50 -5.21
C GLU A 152 -31.83 -24.80 -5.02
N ASP A 153 -32.20 -25.56 -6.09
CA ASP A 153 -33.05 -26.79 -6.04
C ASP A 153 -32.49 -27.84 -5.06
N SER A 154 -32.92 -27.74 -3.81
CA SER A 154 -32.37 -28.48 -2.68
C SER A 154 -33.26 -29.66 -2.32
N ARG A 155 -32.86 -30.87 -2.71
CA ARG A 155 -33.60 -32.10 -2.38
C ARG A 155 -32.89 -32.94 -1.33
N LEU A 156 -33.59 -33.22 -0.23
CA LEU A 156 -33.14 -34.13 0.82
C LEU A 156 -34.00 -35.38 0.88
N THR A 157 -33.37 -36.54 1.06
CA THR A 157 -34.11 -37.80 1.33
C THR A 157 -34.06 -38.12 2.82
N LEU A 158 -35.20 -38.08 3.49
CA LEU A 158 -35.35 -38.38 4.92
C LEU A 158 -36.17 -39.65 5.16
N VAL A 159 -35.99 -40.25 6.34
CA VAL A 159 -36.89 -41.32 6.81
C VAL A 159 -37.88 -40.72 7.81
N LEU A 160 -39.08 -40.42 7.33
CA LEU A 160 -40.19 -39.91 8.15
C LEU A 160 -41.21 -41.02 8.36
N ASP A 161 -41.63 -41.24 9.61
CA ASP A 161 -42.56 -42.31 10.00
C ASP A 161 -42.14 -43.72 9.50
N GLY A 162 -40.83 -43.94 9.32
CA GLY A 162 -40.26 -45.20 8.84
C GLY A 162 -40.34 -45.44 7.33
N GLN A 163 -40.68 -44.42 6.53
CA GLN A 163 -40.63 -44.46 5.06
C GLN A 163 -39.58 -43.47 4.54
N PRO A 164 -38.81 -43.82 3.50
CA PRO A 164 -37.96 -42.87 2.80
C PRO A 164 -38.84 -41.90 2.00
N VAL A 165 -38.55 -40.62 2.14
CA VAL A 165 -39.32 -39.53 1.57
C VAL A 165 -38.33 -38.48 1.04
N SER A 166 -38.49 -38.10 -0.23
CA SER A 166 -37.78 -36.94 -0.79
C SER A 166 -38.53 -35.66 -0.44
N ILE A 167 -37.80 -34.65 -0.01
CA ILE A 167 -38.28 -33.36 0.49
C ILE A 167 -37.50 -32.25 -0.21
N GLU A 168 -38.19 -31.23 -0.68
CA GLU A 168 -37.59 -29.97 -1.11
C GLU A 168 -37.38 -29.06 0.11
N GLN A 169 -36.14 -28.58 0.31
CA GLN A 169 -35.67 -27.89 1.51
C GLN A 169 -35.51 -26.38 1.32
N ALA A 170 -35.70 -25.63 2.40
CA ALA A 170 -35.32 -24.22 2.52
C ALA A 170 -33.80 -24.03 2.79
N ASN A 171 -33.24 -22.90 2.34
CA ASN A 171 -31.80 -22.54 2.43
C ASN A 171 -31.12 -22.75 3.81
N LEU A 172 -29.81 -23.04 3.77
CA LEU A 172 -28.95 -23.40 4.90
C LEU A 172 -28.41 -22.14 5.62
N GLU A 173 -29.12 -21.59 6.60
CA GLU A 173 -28.61 -20.50 7.45
C GLU A 173 -28.02 -21.03 8.79
N GLY A 174 -26.99 -20.36 9.31
CA GLY A 174 -26.43 -20.59 10.66
C GLY A 174 -27.40 -20.22 11.80
N ARG A 175 -27.05 -20.53 13.04
CA ARG A 175 -27.81 -20.16 14.25
C ARG A 175 -27.04 -19.08 15.02
N ASP A 176 -27.57 -17.87 14.99
CA ASP A 176 -27.13 -16.56 15.53
C ASP A 176 -26.25 -16.43 16.80
N ASP A 177 -25.78 -17.48 17.48
CA ASP A 177 -24.89 -17.40 18.67
C ASP A 177 -23.96 -18.63 18.84
N ALA A 178 -23.75 -19.48 17.82
CA ALA A 178 -23.07 -20.76 17.98
C ALA A 178 -22.09 -21.09 16.86
N ASP A 179 -20.92 -21.64 17.23
CA ASP A 179 -19.96 -22.24 16.29
C ASP A 179 -20.64 -23.26 15.36
N ASP A 180 -20.78 -22.86 14.10
CA ASP A 180 -21.44 -23.59 13.05
C ASP A 180 -20.46 -24.13 12.02
N LYS A 181 -20.90 -25.17 11.31
CA LYS A 181 -20.15 -25.73 10.18
C LYS A 181 -21.01 -25.72 8.94
N LEU A 182 -20.75 -24.78 8.04
CA LEU A 182 -21.42 -24.65 6.76
C LEU A 182 -20.66 -25.29 5.60
N ILE A 183 -21.39 -26.02 4.75
CA ILE A 183 -20.89 -26.58 3.51
C ILE A 183 -21.89 -26.21 2.40
N GLY A 184 -21.40 -25.56 1.35
CA GLY A 184 -22.14 -25.20 0.13
C GLY A 184 -22.35 -26.38 -0.81
N SER A 185 -22.71 -26.09 -2.05
CA SER A 185 -22.97 -26.98 -3.18
C SER A 185 -21.90 -26.80 -4.26
N ILE A 186 -22.04 -27.43 -5.43
CA ILE A 186 -21.11 -27.20 -6.57
C ILE A 186 -21.58 -26.05 -7.48
N THR A 187 -22.46 -25.21 -6.98
CA THR A 187 -23.05 -24.08 -7.69
C THR A 187 -23.01 -22.87 -6.78
N ALA A 188 -23.12 -21.66 -7.35
CA ALA A 188 -23.11 -20.42 -6.61
C ALA A 188 -24.05 -20.42 -5.37
N ASP A 189 -23.46 -20.28 -4.20
CA ASP A 189 -24.13 -20.29 -2.90
C ASP A 189 -24.09 -18.93 -2.20
N TYR A 190 -24.93 -18.79 -1.18
CA TYR A 190 -24.90 -17.68 -0.22
C TYR A 190 -24.87 -18.25 1.20
N LEU A 191 -23.73 -18.14 1.90
CA LEU A 191 -23.49 -18.77 3.20
C LEU A 191 -23.21 -17.70 4.26
N ARG A 192 -23.91 -17.79 5.41
CA ARG A 192 -23.76 -16.87 6.56
C ARG A 192 -23.57 -17.62 7.88
N GLY A 193 -22.52 -17.27 8.62
CA GLY A 193 -22.19 -17.79 9.95
C GLY A 193 -22.93 -17.07 11.09
N TYR A 194 -23.05 -15.74 10.97
CA TYR A 194 -23.62 -14.82 11.95
C TYR A 194 -22.73 -14.57 13.17
N ALA A 195 -22.87 -15.32 14.25
CA ALA A 195 -22.05 -15.11 15.44
C ALA A 195 -21.59 -16.45 16.00
N GLY A 196 -20.35 -16.52 16.47
CA GLY A 196 -19.69 -17.75 16.86
C GLY A 196 -18.44 -17.97 16.03
N ASN A 197 -17.68 -19.03 16.34
CA ASN A 197 -16.46 -19.36 15.59
C ASN A 197 -16.79 -20.41 14.54
N ASP A 198 -17.10 -19.96 13.34
CA ASP A 198 -17.71 -20.74 12.28
C ASP A 198 -16.70 -21.37 11.33
N ARG A 199 -17.16 -22.40 10.62
CA ARG A 199 -16.38 -23.10 9.60
C ARG A 199 -17.21 -23.22 8.33
N ILE A 200 -16.93 -22.37 7.36
CA ILE A 200 -17.70 -22.24 6.13
C ILE A 200 -16.85 -22.71 4.95
N SER A 201 -17.44 -23.53 4.08
CA SER A 201 -16.77 -24.06 2.89
C SER A 201 -17.76 -24.14 1.74
N SER A 202 -17.61 -23.36 0.66
CA SER A 202 -18.63 -23.29 -0.39
C SER A 202 -18.51 -24.34 -1.49
N GLN A 203 -17.29 -24.78 -1.85
CA GLN A 203 -16.98 -25.76 -2.92
C GLN A 203 -16.86 -25.10 -4.31
N GLU A 204 -17.46 -25.66 -5.37
CA GLU A 204 -17.37 -25.03 -6.70
C GLU A 204 -18.50 -24.01 -6.83
N GLY A 205 -18.29 -22.89 -7.49
CA GLY A 205 -19.31 -21.85 -7.60
C GLY A 205 -18.71 -20.47 -7.62
N ASN A 206 -19.53 -19.46 -7.85
CA ASN A 206 -19.14 -18.09 -7.56
C ASN A 206 -19.97 -17.69 -6.34
N ASP A 207 -19.38 -17.88 -5.18
CA ASP A 207 -20.07 -17.95 -3.90
C ASP A 207 -19.97 -16.62 -3.15
N ILE A 208 -20.88 -16.42 -2.20
CA ILE A 208 -20.74 -15.35 -1.22
C ILE A 208 -20.74 -15.98 0.16
N ILE A 209 -19.66 -15.75 0.90
CA ILE A 209 -19.45 -16.26 2.25
C ILE A 209 -19.33 -15.07 3.20
N ASP A 210 -20.02 -15.13 4.33
CA ASP A 210 -20.04 -14.11 5.37
C ASP A 210 -19.92 -14.79 6.73
N GLY A 211 -18.77 -14.63 7.38
CA GLY A 211 -18.44 -15.22 8.68
C GLY A 211 -19.28 -14.59 9.79
N GLY A 212 -19.05 -13.31 10.04
CA GLY A 212 -19.83 -12.48 10.95
C GLY A 212 -19.03 -12.08 12.18
N GLU A 213 -19.56 -12.30 13.38
CA GLU A 213 -18.84 -12.07 14.63
C GLU A 213 -18.18 -13.37 15.13
N GLY A 214 -16.88 -13.36 15.41
CA GLY A 214 -16.16 -14.51 15.96
C GLY A 214 -14.89 -14.82 15.17
N ASP A 215 -14.15 -15.85 15.61
CA ASP A 215 -12.96 -16.29 14.86
C ASP A 215 -13.36 -17.38 13.87
N ASP A 216 -13.48 -17.04 12.59
CA ASP A 216 -14.05 -17.88 11.55
C ASP A 216 -12.99 -18.54 10.65
N LEU A 217 -13.38 -19.66 10.01
CA LEU A 217 -12.63 -20.29 8.93
C LEU A 217 -13.49 -20.31 7.66
N LEU A 218 -13.09 -19.56 6.64
CA LEU A 218 -13.81 -19.41 5.38
C LEU A 218 -12.99 -20.00 4.22
N VAL A 219 -13.63 -20.85 3.39
CA VAL A 219 -12.98 -21.50 2.23
C VAL A 219 -13.88 -21.45 0.99
N GLY A 220 -13.51 -20.69 -0.04
CA GLY A 220 -14.23 -20.57 -1.31
C GLY A 220 -14.08 -21.83 -2.19
N HIS A 221 -12.84 -22.26 -2.41
CA HIS A 221 -12.42 -23.35 -3.30
C HIS A 221 -12.34 -22.99 -4.77
N ALA A 222 -13.41 -23.01 -5.58
CA ALA A 222 -13.26 -22.85 -7.02
C ALA A 222 -14.38 -22.04 -7.66
N GLY A 223 -14.00 -21.00 -8.40
CA GLY A 223 -14.84 -19.99 -9.05
C GLY A 223 -14.60 -18.64 -8.38
N ASP A 224 -15.22 -17.58 -8.92
CA ASP A 224 -14.93 -16.21 -8.45
C ASP A 224 -15.80 -15.90 -7.22
N ASP A 225 -15.22 -16.01 -6.04
CA ASP A 225 -15.91 -15.94 -4.74
C ASP A 225 -15.82 -14.56 -4.10
N THR A 226 -16.76 -14.26 -3.20
CA THR A 226 -16.72 -13.07 -2.34
C THR A 226 -16.80 -13.49 -0.87
N LEU A 227 -15.75 -13.23 -0.11
CA LEU A 227 -15.62 -13.67 1.27
C LEU A 227 -15.53 -12.47 2.22
N PHE A 228 -16.39 -12.45 3.23
CA PHE A 228 -16.38 -11.47 4.32
C PHE A 228 -16.05 -12.19 5.63
N GLY A 229 -14.92 -11.84 6.27
CA GLY A 229 -14.54 -12.35 7.59
C GLY A 229 -15.46 -11.81 8.67
N GLY A 230 -15.31 -10.52 8.96
CA GLY A 230 -16.19 -9.78 9.86
C GLY A 230 -15.42 -9.27 11.08
N ASP A 231 -15.98 -9.42 12.27
CA ASP A 231 -15.32 -9.06 13.53
C ASP A 231 -14.66 -10.30 14.14
N GLY A 232 -13.36 -10.30 14.42
CA GLY A 232 -12.67 -11.43 15.05
C GLY A 232 -11.40 -11.79 14.30
N ILE A 233 -10.68 -12.84 14.71
CA ILE A 233 -9.45 -13.25 14.02
C ILE A 233 -9.78 -14.39 13.07
N ASP A 234 -9.88 -14.07 11.78
CA ASP A 234 -10.32 -15.01 10.77
C ASP A 234 -9.16 -15.71 10.02
N GLU A 235 -9.47 -16.91 9.49
CA GLU A 235 -8.65 -17.65 8.52
C GLU A 235 -9.45 -17.74 7.20
N ILE A 236 -8.99 -17.08 6.15
CA ILE A 236 -9.74 -16.92 4.89
C ILE A 236 -8.93 -17.45 3.71
N HIS A 237 -9.56 -18.32 2.92
CA HIS A 237 -8.99 -18.95 1.74
C HIS A 237 -9.93 -18.74 0.54
N GLY A 238 -9.55 -17.94 -0.45
CA GLY A 238 -10.30 -17.74 -1.69
C GLY A 238 -10.36 -19.03 -2.50
N GLY A 239 -9.23 -19.44 -3.08
CA GLY A 239 -9.12 -20.70 -3.81
C GLY A 239 -8.71 -20.48 -5.27
N ASP A 240 -9.34 -21.18 -6.21
CA ASP A 240 -9.11 -21.02 -7.65
C ASP A 240 -10.20 -20.10 -8.22
N GLY A 241 -9.88 -18.90 -8.67
CA GLY A 241 -10.86 -17.93 -9.16
C GLY A 241 -10.33 -16.52 -8.99
N ASN A 242 -11.03 -15.52 -9.52
CA ASN A 242 -10.71 -14.13 -9.18
C ASN A 242 -11.55 -13.71 -7.98
N ASP A 243 -11.01 -13.86 -6.79
CA ASP A 243 -11.74 -13.74 -5.54
C ASP A 243 -11.72 -12.30 -5.00
N THR A 244 -12.75 -11.94 -4.24
CA THR A 244 -12.81 -10.69 -3.49
C THR A 244 -12.92 -11.00 -2.01
N ILE A 245 -11.91 -10.61 -1.24
CA ILE A 245 -11.82 -10.89 0.20
C ILE A 245 -11.84 -9.58 0.98
N ASP A 246 -12.70 -9.48 1.98
CA ASP A 246 -12.75 -8.42 2.98
C ASP A 246 -12.70 -9.09 4.36
N ALA A 247 -11.53 -9.09 5.01
CA ALA A 247 -11.35 -9.83 6.24
C ALA A 247 -11.97 -9.12 7.45
N GLY A 248 -12.04 -7.79 7.42
CA GLY A 248 -12.79 -6.99 8.39
C GLY A 248 -11.91 -6.44 9.52
N ALA A 249 -12.22 -6.78 10.77
CA ALA A 249 -11.54 -6.24 11.93
C ALA A 249 -10.98 -7.36 12.82
N GLY A 250 -9.69 -7.33 13.07
CA GLY A 250 -8.98 -8.35 13.83
C GLY A 250 -7.50 -8.37 13.48
N ASP A 251 -6.72 -9.19 14.17
CA ASP A 251 -5.31 -9.37 13.80
C ASP A 251 -5.21 -10.64 12.92
N GLU A 252 -5.61 -10.57 11.65
CA GLU A 252 -5.69 -11.74 10.77
C GLU A 252 -4.31 -12.34 10.54
N LYS A 253 -4.22 -13.68 10.54
CA LYS A 253 -2.92 -14.36 10.42
C LYS A 253 -2.76 -15.09 9.09
N TRP A 254 -3.86 -15.35 8.40
CA TRP A 254 -3.91 -16.16 7.19
C TRP A 254 -5.07 -15.70 6.30
N ILE A 255 -4.79 -14.75 5.42
CA ILE A 255 -5.66 -14.41 4.29
C ILE A 255 -4.94 -14.84 3.01
N LEU A 256 -5.51 -15.80 2.29
CA LEU A 256 -4.95 -16.37 1.08
C LEU A 256 -5.93 -16.16 -0.09
N GLY A 257 -5.50 -15.43 -1.12
CA GLY A 257 -6.24 -15.26 -2.38
C GLY A 257 -6.34 -16.59 -3.12
N GLY A 258 -5.19 -17.10 -3.59
CA GLY A 258 -5.09 -18.41 -4.20
C GLY A 258 -4.64 -18.32 -5.66
N LYS A 259 -5.33 -18.99 -6.58
CA LYS A 259 -5.05 -18.86 -8.01
C LYS A 259 -6.07 -17.93 -8.65
N GLY A 260 -5.60 -16.94 -9.37
CA GLY A 260 -6.42 -15.98 -10.11
C GLY A 260 -6.04 -14.58 -9.70
N ASN A 261 -6.73 -13.59 -10.24
CA ASN A 261 -6.43 -12.19 -9.97
C ASN A 261 -7.36 -11.71 -8.86
N ASP A 262 -6.85 -11.73 -7.64
CA ASP A 262 -7.62 -11.53 -6.43
C ASP A 262 -7.60 -10.07 -5.97
N THR A 263 -8.65 -9.67 -5.24
CA THR A 263 -8.70 -8.38 -4.55
C THR A 263 -8.90 -8.62 -3.06
N ILE A 264 -7.91 -8.25 -2.26
CA ILE A 264 -7.84 -8.54 -0.83
C ILE A 264 -7.82 -7.23 -0.03
N TYR A 265 -8.76 -7.10 0.91
CA TYR A 265 -8.77 -6.07 1.95
C TYR A 265 -8.55 -6.78 3.29
N THR A 266 -7.42 -6.56 3.96
CA THR A 266 -7.16 -7.19 5.27
C THR A 266 -7.92 -6.45 6.37
N GLY A 267 -7.80 -5.13 6.45
CA GLY A 267 -8.75 -4.29 7.18
C GLY A 267 -8.14 -3.56 8.37
N ASP A 268 -8.74 -3.72 9.56
CA ASP A 268 -8.28 -3.09 10.80
C ASP A 268 -7.55 -4.11 11.70
N GLY A 269 -6.24 -3.97 11.87
CA GLY A 269 -5.42 -4.75 12.80
C GLY A 269 -4.04 -5.08 12.24
N ASP A 270 -3.25 -5.88 12.97
CA ASP A 270 -1.92 -6.28 12.48
C ASP A 270 -2.02 -7.57 11.64
N ASP A 271 -2.14 -7.42 10.31
CA ASP A 271 -2.58 -8.50 9.42
C ASP A 271 -1.48 -9.20 8.62
N VAL A 272 -1.83 -10.37 8.08
CA VAL A 272 -1.02 -11.10 7.09
C VAL A 272 -1.88 -11.53 5.90
N GLY A 273 -1.65 -10.91 4.74
CA GLY A 273 -2.34 -11.21 3.48
C GLY A 273 -1.41 -11.71 2.39
N MET A 274 -1.85 -12.70 1.60
CA MET A 274 -1.11 -13.30 0.49
C MET A 274 -2.00 -13.44 -0.75
N GLY A 275 -1.57 -12.89 -1.89
CA GLY A 275 -2.26 -13.06 -3.19
C GLY A 275 -2.09 -14.47 -3.77
N GLU A 276 -0.86 -15.00 -3.66
CA GLU A 276 -0.41 -16.29 -4.20
C GLU A 276 -0.15 -16.27 -5.71
N ALA A 277 -1.10 -16.56 -6.59
CA ALA A 277 -0.81 -16.73 -8.02
C ALA A 277 -1.81 -16.00 -8.92
N GLY A 278 -1.39 -14.94 -9.57
CA GLY A 278 -2.14 -14.12 -10.49
C GLY A 278 -1.76 -12.66 -10.31
N ASP A 279 -2.44 -11.75 -11.02
CA ASP A 279 -2.16 -10.32 -10.86
C ASP A 279 -3.08 -9.76 -9.77
N ASP A 280 -2.59 -9.68 -8.54
CA ASP A 280 -3.39 -9.43 -7.33
C ASP A 280 -3.38 -7.97 -6.89
N VAL A 281 -4.42 -7.57 -6.15
CA VAL A 281 -4.52 -6.25 -5.51
C VAL A 281 -4.77 -6.42 -4.01
N ILE A 282 -3.83 -5.99 -3.18
CA ILE A 282 -3.88 -6.19 -1.72
C ILE A 282 -3.83 -4.85 -0.99
N PHE A 283 -4.77 -4.64 -0.06
CA PHE A 283 -4.85 -3.48 0.83
C PHE A 283 -4.72 -3.92 2.29
N GLY A 284 -3.67 -3.48 2.98
CA GLY A 284 -3.45 -3.75 4.41
C GLY A 284 -4.45 -2.99 5.28
N GLY A 285 -4.48 -1.66 5.17
CA GLY A 285 -5.47 -0.85 5.89
C GLY A 285 -4.85 -0.20 7.12
N ASN A 286 -5.39 -0.44 8.31
CA ASN A 286 -4.87 0.16 9.55
C ASN A 286 -4.14 -0.88 10.37
N GLY A 287 -2.88 -0.67 10.72
CA GLY A 287 -2.13 -1.58 11.59
C GLY A 287 -0.74 -1.87 11.06
N TRP A 288 -0.08 -2.90 11.57
CA TRP A 288 1.24 -3.31 11.08
C TRP A 288 1.10 -4.53 10.19
N ASP A 289 0.97 -4.28 8.89
CA ASP A 289 0.59 -5.33 7.96
C ASP A 289 1.80 -5.99 7.31
N THR A 290 1.69 -7.29 7.06
CA THR A 290 2.64 -8.04 6.22
C THR A 290 1.93 -8.59 5.01
N LEU A 291 2.24 -8.04 3.83
CA LEU A 291 1.57 -8.38 2.58
C LEU A 291 2.52 -9.12 1.63
N PHE A 292 2.03 -10.18 1.00
CA PHE A 292 2.73 -10.96 -0.01
C PHE A 292 1.95 -10.94 -1.32
N GLY A 293 2.55 -10.47 -2.42
CA GLY A 293 1.94 -10.52 -3.76
C GLY A 293 1.89 -11.95 -4.27
N GLY A 294 3.03 -12.46 -4.71
CA GLY A 294 3.20 -13.84 -5.13
C GLY A 294 3.73 -13.94 -6.55
N ASP A 295 3.18 -14.86 -7.35
CA ASP A 295 3.46 -14.98 -8.77
C ASP A 295 2.49 -14.11 -9.58
N GLY A 296 2.94 -13.08 -10.29
CA GLY A 296 2.10 -12.25 -11.19
C GLY A 296 2.43 -10.77 -11.08
N ASP A 297 1.77 -9.90 -11.85
CA ASP A 297 2.03 -8.45 -11.77
C ASP A 297 1.12 -7.81 -10.70
N ASP A 298 1.61 -7.69 -9.46
CA ASP A 298 0.80 -7.37 -8.28
C ASP A 298 0.74 -5.88 -7.93
N THR A 299 -0.28 -5.46 -7.17
CA THR A 299 -0.39 -4.13 -6.57
C THR A 299 -0.67 -4.19 -5.07
N LEU A 300 0.30 -3.76 -4.25
CA LEU A 300 0.22 -3.81 -2.79
C LEU A 300 0.14 -2.40 -2.19
N TYR A 301 -0.83 -2.20 -1.29
CA TYR A 301 -1.04 -0.99 -0.49
C TYR A 301 -0.90 -1.34 0.99
N GLY A 302 0.13 -0.84 1.68
CA GLY A 302 0.31 -1.05 3.13
C GLY A 302 -0.80 -0.37 3.91
N GLY A 303 -0.82 0.96 3.91
CA GLY A 303 -1.90 1.73 4.53
C GLY A 303 -1.34 2.59 5.66
N ASP A 304 -1.92 2.49 6.84
CA ASP A 304 -1.52 3.23 8.03
C ASP A 304 -0.77 2.33 9.02
N GLY A 305 0.56 2.44 9.08
CA GLY A 305 1.34 1.81 10.14
C GLY A 305 2.75 1.39 9.72
N TYR A 306 3.30 0.36 10.35
CA TYR A 306 4.63 -0.13 10.00
C TYR A 306 4.49 -1.39 9.15
N ASP A 307 4.41 -1.19 7.84
CA ASP A 307 4.04 -2.25 6.92
C ASP A 307 5.27 -2.88 6.27
N VAL A 308 5.15 -4.16 5.94
CA VAL A 308 6.15 -4.93 5.20
C VAL A 308 5.49 -5.56 3.98
N LEU A 309 5.87 -5.09 2.80
CA LEU A 309 5.31 -5.56 1.52
C LEU A 309 6.38 -6.37 0.79
N TYR A 310 6.06 -7.62 0.44
CA TYR A 310 6.85 -8.52 -0.40
C TYR A 310 6.06 -8.79 -1.68
N SER A 311 6.40 -8.22 -2.83
CA SER A 311 5.64 -8.50 -4.05
C SER A 311 6.05 -9.82 -4.74
N GLU A 312 7.28 -10.26 -4.53
CA GLU A 312 7.81 -11.55 -5.01
C GLU A 312 8.14 -11.61 -6.50
N ALA A 313 7.36 -12.28 -7.36
CA ALA A 313 7.73 -12.51 -8.76
C ALA A 313 6.74 -11.85 -9.72
N GLY A 314 7.15 -10.77 -10.39
CA GLY A 314 6.20 -9.92 -11.08
C GLY A 314 6.76 -8.59 -11.55
N ASN A 315 5.99 -7.83 -12.32
CA ASN A 315 6.26 -6.39 -12.47
C ASN A 315 5.30 -5.63 -11.56
N ASP A 316 5.74 -5.43 -10.32
CA ASP A 316 4.80 -5.11 -9.24
C ASP A 316 4.69 -3.63 -8.97
N THR A 317 3.65 -3.22 -8.24
CA THR A 317 3.47 -1.86 -7.74
C THR A 317 3.32 -1.87 -6.22
N LEU A 318 4.23 -1.21 -5.50
CA LEU A 318 4.26 -1.18 -4.04
C LEU A 318 4.04 0.24 -3.51
N ILE A 319 3.03 0.42 -2.64
CA ILE A 319 2.67 1.67 -1.99
C ILE A 319 2.61 1.43 -0.48
N GLY A 320 3.63 1.87 0.26
CA GLY A 320 3.66 1.66 1.72
C GLY A 320 2.56 2.42 2.48
N GLY A 321 2.21 3.64 2.05
CA GLY A 321 1.25 4.47 2.79
C GLY A 321 1.90 5.35 3.86
N SER A 322 1.22 5.56 4.99
CA SER A 322 1.76 6.28 6.15
C SER A 322 2.61 5.34 7.02
N GLY A 323 3.36 5.88 7.98
CA GLY A 323 4.23 5.07 8.83
C GLY A 323 5.47 4.48 8.11
N ARG A 324 6.39 3.87 8.88
CA ARG A 324 7.71 3.43 8.38
C ARG A 324 7.61 2.05 7.72
N ASN A 325 7.76 2.04 6.41
CA ASN A 325 7.45 0.86 5.60
C ASN A 325 8.71 0.21 5.01
N ASN A 326 8.68 -1.12 4.90
CA ASN A 326 9.65 -1.90 4.17
C ASN A 326 9.00 -2.40 2.88
N LEU A 327 9.53 -1.99 1.73
CA LEU A 327 9.04 -2.41 0.42
C LEU A 327 10.07 -3.32 -0.22
N ILE A 328 9.68 -4.54 -0.53
CA ILE A 328 10.50 -5.56 -1.17
C ILE A 328 9.80 -5.96 -2.47
N GLY A 329 10.35 -5.54 -3.62
CA GLY A 329 9.82 -5.89 -4.94
C GLY A 329 10.07 -7.37 -5.22
N GLY A 330 11.15 -7.68 -5.91
CA GLY A 330 11.62 -9.06 -5.98
C GLY A 330 12.24 -9.36 -7.33
N GLU A 331 11.67 -10.32 -8.05
CA GLU A 331 12.02 -10.60 -9.45
C GLU A 331 11.06 -9.86 -10.38
N GLY A 332 11.59 -9.11 -11.36
CA GLY A 332 10.80 -8.47 -12.42
C GLY A 332 10.95 -6.95 -12.37
N ASN A 333 10.11 -6.17 -13.04
CA ASN A 333 10.34 -4.71 -13.13
C ASN A 333 9.34 -3.96 -12.23
N ASP A 334 9.79 -3.61 -11.04
CA ASP A 334 8.90 -3.14 -9.97
C ASP A 334 8.77 -1.63 -9.93
N THR A 335 7.64 -1.15 -9.43
CA THR A 335 7.31 0.26 -9.25
C THR A 335 6.99 0.57 -7.80
N TYR A 336 7.89 1.28 -7.13
CA TYR A 336 7.72 1.75 -5.77
C TYR A 336 7.14 3.16 -5.80
N ILE A 337 5.95 3.39 -5.26
CA ILE A 337 5.30 4.70 -5.25
C ILE A 337 5.35 5.30 -3.84
N ILE A 338 6.00 6.45 -3.72
CA ILE A 338 6.11 7.21 -2.48
C ILE A 338 5.17 8.42 -2.53
N GLY A 339 4.25 8.49 -1.57
CA GLY A 339 3.31 9.60 -1.37
C GLY A 339 3.89 10.76 -0.54
N ASP A 340 3.14 11.86 -0.43
CA ASP A 340 3.47 13.08 0.33
C ASP A 340 3.31 12.93 1.87
N SER A 341 3.28 11.71 2.42
CA SER A 341 3.15 11.56 3.88
C SER A 341 4.44 12.06 4.54
N ASN A 342 4.40 13.30 5.02
CA ASN A 342 5.46 14.04 5.70
C ASN A 342 5.90 13.41 7.04
N GLU A 343 5.76 12.10 7.23
CA GLU A 343 5.89 11.48 8.55
C GLU A 343 6.53 10.09 8.58
N SER A 344 7.07 9.51 7.49
CA SER A 344 7.84 8.26 7.67
C SER A 344 8.92 7.86 6.66
N SER A 345 9.94 7.20 7.21
CA SER A 345 11.03 6.57 6.48
C SER A 345 10.57 5.32 5.72
N VAL A 346 10.98 5.17 4.47
CA VAL A 346 10.72 3.97 3.66
C VAL A 346 12.04 3.28 3.35
N ILE A 347 12.11 1.95 3.53
CA ILE A 347 13.28 1.15 3.16
C ILE A 347 12.90 0.27 1.97
N ILE A 348 13.67 0.37 0.89
CA ILE A 348 13.44 -0.42 -0.33
C ILE A 348 14.56 -1.45 -0.49
N PHE A 349 14.15 -2.71 -0.71
CA PHE A 349 15.00 -3.83 -1.08
C PHE A 349 14.55 -4.40 -2.41
N ASP A 350 15.50 -4.58 -3.32
CA ASP A 350 15.22 -5.13 -4.63
C ASP A 350 16.20 -6.27 -4.94
N ALA A 351 15.79 -7.25 -5.76
CA ALA A 351 16.58 -8.44 -6.05
C ALA A 351 16.98 -8.57 -7.53
N ALA A 352 16.08 -8.29 -8.48
CA ALA A 352 16.37 -8.34 -9.91
C ALA A 352 15.31 -7.62 -10.75
N GLY A 353 15.71 -6.71 -11.65
CA GLY A 353 14.70 -6.00 -12.39
C GLY A 353 15.15 -4.83 -13.24
N THR A 354 14.21 -4.03 -13.70
CA THR A 354 14.46 -2.66 -14.14
C THR A 354 13.42 -1.78 -13.45
N ASP A 355 13.77 -1.35 -12.25
CA ASP A 355 12.81 -0.93 -11.26
C ASP A 355 12.71 0.59 -11.21
N THR A 356 11.57 1.06 -10.74
CA THR A 356 11.18 2.47 -10.77
C THR A 356 10.71 2.93 -9.40
N LEU A 357 11.33 3.95 -8.85
CA LEU A 357 10.79 4.72 -7.74
C LEU A 357 10.01 5.91 -8.29
N GLN A 358 8.71 6.01 -8.03
CA GLN A 358 7.87 7.12 -8.43
C GLN A 358 7.45 7.95 -7.21
N PHE A 359 7.43 9.28 -7.35
CA PHE A 359 6.84 10.17 -6.35
C PHE A 359 5.45 10.60 -6.83
N ALA A 360 4.41 10.40 -6.01
CA ALA A 360 3.03 10.59 -6.42
C ALA A 360 2.66 12.06 -6.71
N ASN A 361 3.23 13.01 -5.96
CA ASN A 361 2.83 14.43 -6.00
C ASN A 361 4.01 15.41 -6.13
N VAL A 362 5.24 14.92 -6.25
CA VAL A 362 6.45 15.74 -6.34
C VAL A 362 7.19 15.37 -7.61
N SER A 363 7.48 16.34 -8.48
CA SER A 363 8.55 16.14 -9.47
C SER A 363 9.88 16.31 -8.74
N PRO A 364 10.74 15.28 -8.67
CA PRO A 364 12.08 15.46 -8.12
C PRO A 364 12.79 16.57 -8.90
N VAL A 365 13.19 17.64 -8.20
CA VAL A 365 14.08 18.67 -8.77
C VAL A 365 15.46 18.39 -8.19
N PRO A 366 16.43 17.90 -8.99
CA PRO A 366 17.76 17.60 -8.47
C PRO A 366 18.47 18.90 -8.09
N ARG A 367 18.54 19.21 -6.80
CA ARG A 367 19.28 20.35 -6.24
C ARG A 367 19.79 19.97 -4.85
N LEU A 368 21.01 20.40 -4.50
CA LEU A 368 21.64 20.15 -3.20
C LEU A 368 20.72 20.56 -2.03
N LEU A 369 20.90 19.88 -0.90
CA LEU A 369 20.29 20.15 0.40
C LEU A 369 20.21 21.66 0.66
N ALA A 370 19.00 22.18 0.55
CA ALA A 370 18.62 23.52 0.92
C ALA A 370 17.22 23.38 1.55
N PRO A 371 16.94 24.04 2.68
CA PRO A 371 15.61 23.97 3.30
C PRO A 371 14.51 24.25 2.27
N GLY A 372 13.58 23.30 2.09
CA GLY A 372 12.51 23.36 1.09
C GLY A 372 12.86 22.80 -0.30
N VAL A 373 13.84 21.90 -0.43
CA VAL A 373 14.11 21.09 -1.64
C VAL A 373 14.42 19.62 -1.28
N MET A 374 14.00 18.66 -2.11
CA MET A 374 14.36 17.23 -1.99
C MET A 374 15.87 17.03 -2.22
N GLY A 375 16.55 16.44 -1.25
CA GLY A 375 18.00 16.18 -1.28
C GLY A 375 18.35 14.69 -1.48
N PHE A 376 19.57 14.41 -1.92
CA PHE A 376 20.11 13.05 -2.05
C PHE A 376 21.47 12.98 -1.36
N TYR A 377 21.73 11.93 -0.58
CA TYR A 377 23.05 11.63 -0.04
C TYR A 377 23.31 10.12 0.00
N ARG A 378 24.58 9.74 0.13
CA ARG A 378 24.99 8.33 0.20
C ARG A 378 25.26 7.97 1.65
N SER A 379 24.71 6.84 2.10
CA SER A 379 25.08 6.23 3.38
C SER A 379 25.55 4.80 3.14
N ALA A 380 26.85 4.55 3.28
CA ALA A 380 27.52 3.28 2.97
C ALA A 380 27.23 2.76 1.54
N GLU A 381 26.44 1.71 1.39
CA GLU A 381 26.02 1.15 0.10
C GLU A 381 24.63 1.62 -0.36
N SER A 382 23.94 2.40 0.47
CA SER A 382 22.58 2.87 0.23
C SER A 382 22.55 4.30 -0.31
N LEU A 383 21.56 4.58 -1.15
CA LEU A 383 21.16 5.94 -1.52
C LEU A 383 20.06 6.37 -0.57
N VAL A 384 20.19 7.56 0.01
CA VAL A 384 19.16 8.14 0.87
C VAL A 384 18.62 9.41 0.23
N ILE A 385 17.29 9.52 0.23
CA ILE A 385 16.55 10.65 -0.31
C ILE A 385 15.90 11.39 0.86
N ASP A 386 16.27 12.64 1.04
CA ASP A 386 15.57 13.56 1.94
C ASP A 386 14.28 14.03 1.24
N SER A 387 13.20 13.29 1.49
CA SER A 387 11.86 13.57 0.98
C SER A 387 11.15 14.72 1.70
N ASN A 388 11.50 15.01 2.96
CA ASN A 388 10.85 16.06 3.76
C ASN A 388 11.48 17.44 3.57
N GLN A 389 12.59 17.52 2.82
CA GLN A 389 13.21 18.74 2.35
C GLN A 389 13.80 19.60 3.48
N ASN A 390 14.07 19.02 4.64
CA ASN A 390 14.62 19.74 5.80
C ASN A 390 16.14 19.97 5.66
N GLY A 391 16.81 19.27 4.74
CA GLY A 391 18.24 19.36 4.54
C GLY A 391 19.05 18.50 5.51
N GLU A 392 18.39 17.69 6.33
CA GLU A 392 18.99 16.83 7.35
C GLU A 392 18.62 15.36 7.09
N ALA A 393 19.56 14.48 7.43
CA ALA A 393 19.38 13.03 7.37
C ALA A 393 18.53 12.48 8.53
N ASP A 394 17.77 13.34 9.20
CA ASP A 394 16.98 13.02 10.38
C ASP A 394 15.46 13.14 10.08
N GLY A 395 14.72 12.07 10.35
CA GLY A 395 13.29 11.99 10.03
C GLY A 395 12.96 11.22 8.74
N ASP A 396 11.95 11.70 8.00
CA ASP A 396 11.25 11.00 6.91
C ASP A 396 12.07 10.95 5.62
N VAL A 397 12.96 9.96 5.56
CA VAL A 397 13.88 9.72 4.44
C VAL A 397 13.57 8.39 3.73
N VAL A 398 13.75 8.35 2.42
CA VAL A 398 13.68 7.09 1.64
C VAL A 398 15.07 6.48 1.53
N TRP A 399 15.24 5.28 2.05
CA TRP A 399 16.46 4.47 1.96
C TRP A 399 16.32 3.45 0.83
N ILE A 400 17.11 3.64 -0.23
CA ILE A 400 17.27 2.63 -1.27
C ILE A 400 18.53 1.84 -0.91
N THR A 401 18.32 0.63 -0.39
CA THR A 401 19.43 -0.19 0.09
C THR A 401 20.26 -0.72 -1.08
N ARG A 402 21.56 -0.89 -0.86
CA ARG A 402 22.50 -1.49 -1.83
C ARG A 402 22.56 -0.83 -3.21
N PHE A 403 21.98 0.37 -3.39
CA PHE A 403 22.03 1.16 -4.61
C PHE A 403 23.46 1.29 -5.19
N PHE A 404 24.47 1.29 -4.32
CA PHE A 404 25.87 1.39 -4.71
C PHE A 404 26.71 0.12 -4.50
N ALA A 405 26.09 -1.01 -4.14
CA ALA A 405 26.78 -2.25 -3.78
C ALA A 405 27.47 -2.92 -4.99
N ASP A 406 27.06 -2.63 -6.23
CA ASP A 406 27.64 -3.26 -7.43
C ASP A 406 28.09 -2.27 -8.53
N SER A 407 28.82 -1.22 -8.13
CA SER A 407 29.31 -0.16 -9.03
C SER A 407 30.32 -0.59 -10.13
N ILE A 408 30.56 -1.89 -10.36
CA ILE A 408 31.58 -2.38 -11.32
C ILE A 408 30.98 -2.93 -12.61
N THR A 409 29.72 -3.37 -12.63
CA THR A 409 29.06 -3.79 -13.87
C THR A 409 27.76 -3.03 -14.05
N ASN A 410 27.77 -1.99 -14.90
CA ASN A 410 26.58 -1.33 -15.44
C ASN A 410 25.71 -2.31 -16.27
N SER A 411 25.28 -3.41 -15.68
CA SER A 411 24.31 -4.34 -16.23
C SER A 411 22.97 -3.97 -15.59
N PRO A 412 21.91 -3.67 -16.37
CA PRO A 412 20.53 -3.65 -15.86
C PRO A 412 20.20 -4.99 -15.19
N GLY A 413 19.38 -5.01 -14.14
CA GLY A 413 18.89 -6.27 -13.52
C GLY A 413 19.78 -6.89 -12.45
N VAL A 414 20.41 -6.09 -11.59
CA VAL A 414 21.24 -6.58 -10.47
C VAL A 414 20.68 -6.24 -9.09
N GLY A 415 19.37 -5.95 -9.00
CA GLY A 415 18.66 -5.73 -7.74
C GLY A 415 18.86 -4.33 -7.17
N PHE A 416 18.72 -3.29 -7.99
CA PHE A 416 18.79 -1.90 -7.57
C PHE A 416 17.83 -1.05 -8.40
N ILE A 417 17.17 -0.06 -7.79
CA ILE A 417 16.26 0.84 -8.52
C ILE A 417 17.01 1.58 -9.64
N GLU A 418 16.65 1.31 -10.90
CA GLU A 418 17.22 2.00 -12.05
C GLU A 418 16.59 3.38 -12.27
N THR A 419 15.28 3.55 -12.12
CA THR A 419 14.56 4.78 -12.48
C THR A 419 14.04 5.48 -11.23
N ILE A 420 14.22 6.80 -11.09
CA ILE A 420 13.65 7.59 -9.99
C ILE A 420 12.89 8.78 -10.58
N GLY A 421 11.57 8.80 -10.41
CA GLY A 421 10.64 9.70 -11.08
C GLY A 421 10.71 9.54 -12.60
N ASP A 422 10.78 10.66 -13.32
CA ASP A 422 10.97 10.67 -14.78
C ASP A 422 12.45 10.49 -15.20
N PHE A 423 13.35 10.20 -14.25
CA PHE A 423 14.78 10.06 -14.53
C PHE A 423 15.17 8.58 -14.60
N SER A 424 15.56 8.12 -15.79
CA SER A 424 16.20 6.80 -15.92
C SER A 424 17.53 6.75 -15.18
N GLY A 425 18.04 5.56 -14.88
CA GLY A 425 19.35 5.41 -14.23
C GLY A 425 20.45 6.10 -15.02
N THR A 426 20.32 6.15 -16.35
CA THR A 426 21.23 6.94 -17.20
C THR A 426 21.04 8.45 -17.07
N ASP A 427 19.84 8.95 -16.79
CA ASP A 427 19.55 10.37 -16.55
C ASP A 427 19.94 10.80 -15.14
N ILE A 428 19.77 9.94 -14.13
CA ILE A 428 20.35 10.10 -12.79
C ILE A 428 21.89 10.12 -12.88
N LEU A 429 22.48 9.24 -13.69
CA LEU A 429 23.93 9.27 -13.98
C LEU A 429 24.35 10.52 -14.81
N LYS A 430 23.47 11.08 -15.65
CA LYS A 430 23.68 12.36 -16.37
C LYS A 430 23.47 13.60 -15.48
N LEU A 431 22.79 13.47 -14.33
CA LEU A 431 22.80 14.46 -13.24
C LEU A 431 24.18 14.56 -12.53
N ASN A 432 25.20 13.84 -13.04
CA ASN A 432 26.64 13.97 -12.76
C ASN A 432 27.13 13.44 -11.39
N PHE A 433 27.09 12.13 -11.18
CA PHE A 433 28.09 11.48 -10.32
C PHE A 433 29.50 11.45 -10.95
N SER A 434 29.66 11.94 -12.19
CA SER A 434 31.00 12.23 -12.73
C SER A 434 31.62 13.51 -12.18
N ARG A 435 30.81 14.35 -11.50
CA ARG A 435 31.18 15.67 -10.97
C ARG A 435 30.86 15.83 -9.49
N ILE A 436 29.94 15.05 -8.92
CA ILE A 436 29.64 15.04 -7.49
C ILE A 436 30.41 13.90 -6.79
N VAL A 437 31.21 14.21 -5.77
CA VAL A 437 31.93 13.25 -4.93
C VAL A 437 31.45 13.42 -3.49
N LEU A 438 30.89 12.37 -2.91
CA LEU A 438 30.28 12.39 -1.57
C LEU A 438 31.11 11.50 -0.63
N GLY A 439 31.39 12.01 0.57
CA GLY A 439 31.80 11.24 1.74
C GLY A 439 30.60 10.86 2.59
N GLY A 440 30.85 10.22 3.73
CA GLY A 440 29.88 9.74 4.71
C GLY A 440 30.26 10.20 6.12
N ASP A 441 30.06 9.33 7.12
CA ASP A 441 30.24 9.68 8.55
C ASP A 441 31.66 9.37 9.10
N LYS A 442 32.67 9.29 8.24
CA LYS A 442 34.06 8.97 8.62
C LYS A 442 35.00 9.90 7.88
N ASP A 443 36.22 10.02 8.39
CA ASP A 443 37.33 10.69 7.71
C ASP A 443 37.52 10.20 6.27
N ASP A 444 37.05 10.98 5.31
CA ASP A 444 37.05 10.66 3.90
C ASP A 444 38.16 11.40 3.13
N ALA A 445 38.57 10.82 2.00
CA ALA A 445 39.57 11.41 1.11
C ALA A 445 39.00 11.50 -0.31
N LEU A 446 38.48 12.67 -0.65
CA LEU A 446 37.72 12.91 -1.88
C LEU A 446 38.53 13.77 -2.85
N SER A 447 38.49 13.39 -4.14
CA SER A 447 39.16 14.15 -5.21
C SER A 447 38.26 14.30 -6.43
N GLY A 448 38.08 15.54 -6.88
CA GLY A 448 37.54 15.89 -8.17
C GLY A 448 38.53 15.65 -9.32
N LYS A 449 38.10 15.98 -10.52
CA LYS A 449 38.77 15.79 -11.82
C LYS A 449 39.25 17.16 -12.34
N ALA A 450 39.27 17.32 -13.66
CA ALA A 450 39.63 18.59 -14.33
C ALA A 450 38.39 19.33 -14.85
N THR A 451 37.21 19.02 -14.30
CA THR A 451 35.90 19.59 -14.61
C THR A 451 35.35 20.31 -13.39
N ASN A 452 34.38 21.23 -13.57
CA ASN A 452 33.70 21.84 -12.42
C ASN A 452 32.94 20.78 -11.63
N ASP A 453 33.42 20.46 -10.43
CA ASP A 453 32.95 19.37 -9.60
C ASP A 453 32.26 19.90 -8.33
N THR A 454 31.62 19.02 -7.59
CA THR A 454 30.97 19.29 -6.30
C THR A 454 31.41 18.22 -5.32
N LEU A 455 32.02 18.62 -4.21
CA LEU A 455 32.52 17.69 -3.20
C LEU A 455 31.80 17.97 -1.89
N ILE A 456 31.35 16.91 -1.20
CA ILE A 456 30.70 17.00 0.12
C ILE A 456 31.37 15.98 1.03
N GLY A 457 32.00 16.42 2.11
CA GLY A 457 32.69 15.57 3.09
C GLY A 457 31.71 14.75 3.92
N GLY A 458 30.83 15.42 4.66
CA GLY A 458 29.86 14.75 5.53
C GLY A 458 30.24 14.95 6.99
N ALA A 459 30.33 13.87 7.77
CA ALA A 459 30.83 13.94 9.14
C ALA A 459 32.18 13.24 9.25
N GLY A 460 33.10 13.80 10.05
CA GLY A 460 34.45 13.28 10.22
C GLY A 460 35.50 14.28 9.76
N ASP A 461 36.78 13.96 9.95
CA ASP A 461 37.88 14.86 9.55
C ASP A 461 38.26 14.63 8.07
N ASP A 462 37.63 15.35 7.14
CA ASP A 462 37.70 15.05 5.72
C ASP A 462 38.85 15.74 4.98
N ARG A 463 39.23 15.15 3.83
CA ARG A 463 40.22 15.70 2.90
C ARG A 463 39.62 15.83 1.51
N LEU A 464 39.30 17.07 1.13
CA LEU A 464 38.55 17.40 -0.08
C LEU A 464 39.46 18.14 -1.08
N ASN A 465 39.58 17.64 -2.31
CA ASN A 465 40.38 18.28 -3.37
C ASN A 465 39.61 18.40 -4.69
N GLY A 466 39.21 19.60 -5.09
CA GLY A 466 38.43 19.85 -6.31
C GLY A 466 39.17 19.50 -7.61
N GLY A 467 40.50 19.63 -7.61
CA GLY A 467 41.32 19.34 -8.78
C GLY A 467 41.39 20.53 -9.75
N GLY A 468 40.63 20.53 -10.83
CA GLY A 468 40.56 21.66 -11.74
C GLY A 468 39.19 21.83 -12.35
N GLY A 469 38.85 23.04 -12.77
CA GLY A 469 37.45 23.42 -12.97
C GLY A 469 37.02 24.36 -11.85
N ASN A 470 35.84 24.95 -11.98
CA ASN A 470 35.27 25.81 -10.94
C ASN A 470 34.42 24.97 -10.00
N ASP A 471 34.96 24.58 -8.86
CA ASP A 471 34.40 23.54 -8.02
C ASP A 471 33.50 24.12 -6.91
N THR A 472 32.65 23.29 -6.30
CA THR A 472 31.84 23.62 -5.12
C THR A 472 32.12 22.59 -4.03
N ILE A 473 32.76 22.96 -2.94
CA ILE A 473 33.24 22.03 -1.92
C ILE A 473 32.62 22.38 -0.58
N SER A 474 32.08 21.39 0.12
CA SER A 474 31.57 21.47 1.49
C SER A 474 32.30 20.45 2.37
N GLY A 475 32.85 20.90 3.49
CA GLY A 475 33.43 20.04 4.53
C GLY A 475 32.35 19.23 5.22
N GLY A 476 31.56 19.91 6.06
CA GLY A 476 30.44 19.30 6.77
C GLY A 476 30.59 19.53 8.27
N THR A 477 30.75 18.47 9.05
CA THR A 477 30.99 18.59 10.50
C THR A 477 32.34 18.01 10.87
N GLU A 478 32.98 18.56 11.90
CA GLU A 478 34.32 18.22 12.39
C GLU A 478 35.43 18.99 11.63
N ALA A 479 36.68 18.52 11.61
CA ALA A 479 37.79 19.34 11.14
C ALA A 479 38.24 18.97 9.73
N ASP A 480 37.92 19.82 8.74
CA ASP A 480 38.12 19.50 7.34
C ASP A 480 39.33 20.17 6.68
N LEU A 481 39.96 19.49 5.73
CA LEU A 481 40.98 20.04 4.84
C LEU A 481 40.40 20.24 3.43
N ILE A 482 40.24 21.49 3.03
CA ILE A 482 39.61 21.86 1.76
C ILE A 482 40.63 22.47 0.80
N VAL A 483 40.78 21.87 -0.39
CA VAL A 483 41.62 22.34 -1.50
C VAL A 483 40.75 22.54 -2.74
N GLY A 484 40.50 23.80 -3.14
CA GLY A 484 39.76 24.10 -4.38
C GLY A 484 40.48 23.57 -5.63
N GLY A 485 41.75 23.94 -5.78
CA GLY A 485 42.57 23.48 -6.90
C GLY A 485 42.70 24.56 -7.97
N THR A 486 42.44 24.21 -9.23
CA THR A 486 42.54 25.14 -10.36
C THR A 486 41.20 25.58 -10.90
N GLY A 487 40.72 26.73 -10.44
CA GLY A 487 39.54 27.35 -10.99
C GLY A 487 39.07 28.45 -10.07
N ALA A 488 37.83 28.90 -10.26
CA ALA A 488 37.19 29.82 -9.32
C ALA A 488 36.22 28.99 -8.49
N ASP A 489 36.66 28.61 -7.30
CA ASP A 489 36.01 27.58 -6.50
C ASP A 489 35.15 28.20 -5.39
N LEU A 490 34.09 27.51 -5.00
CA LEU A 490 33.24 27.87 -3.86
C LEU A 490 33.52 26.88 -2.73
N LEU A 491 33.99 27.37 -1.60
CA LEU A 491 34.49 26.56 -0.49
C LEU A 491 33.68 26.88 0.78
N THR A 492 33.07 25.85 1.36
CA THR A 492 32.30 25.90 2.61
C THR A 492 32.96 24.93 3.59
N GLY A 493 33.35 25.42 4.77
CA GLY A 493 33.90 24.58 5.84
C GLY A 493 32.82 23.74 6.50
N GLY A 494 31.82 24.41 7.05
CA GLY A 494 30.77 23.82 7.86
C GLY A 494 31.03 24.05 9.36
N GLU A 495 30.66 23.08 10.19
CA GLU A 495 30.90 23.14 11.63
C GLU A 495 32.26 22.53 11.97
N GLY A 496 33.10 23.26 12.72
CA GLY A 496 34.37 22.75 13.21
C GLY A 496 35.54 23.61 12.77
N ALA A 497 36.76 23.06 12.86
CA ALA A 497 37.99 23.80 12.68
C ALA A 497 38.63 23.49 11.32
N ASP A 498 38.31 24.31 10.33
CA ASP A 498 38.60 23.97 8.93
C ASP A 498 39.87 24.63 8.38
N ASP A 499 40.62 23.86 7.58
CA ASP A 499 41.83 24.27 6.88
C ASP A 499 41.54 24.50 5.38
N PHE A 500 41.41 25.76 4.97
CA PHE A 500 41.31 26.15 3.56
C PHE A 500 42.70 26.29 2.94
N GLN A 501 43.14 25.28 2.19
CA GLN A 501 44.50 25.20 1.66
C GLN A 501 44.64 25.68 0.22
N PHE A 502 45.49 26.69 0.04
CA PHE A 502 45.85 27.26 -1.25
C PHE A 502 47.21 26.72 -1.73
N GLY A 503 47.14 25.78 -2.68
CA GLY A 503 48.28 25.07 -3.28
C GLY A 503 48.66 25.51 -4.71
N ASP A 504 47.76 26.20 -5.42
CA ASP A 504 47.99 26.73 -6.76
C ASP A 504 47.57 28.19 -6.83
N VAL A 505 48.53 29.11 -7.02
CA VAL A 505 48.19 30.47 -7.46
C VAL A 505 48.03 30.40 -8.97
N SER A 506 46.81 30.04 -9.40
CA SER A 506 46.49 29.69 -10.78
C SER A 506 47.15 30.66 -11.77
N ARG A 507 48.14 30.14 -12.51
CA ARG A 507 48.89 30.91 -13.53
C ARG A 507 48.08 31.12 -14.81
N SER A 508 46.76 30.97 -14.77
CA SER A 508 45.90 31.02 -15.95
C SER A 508 45.65 32.47 -16.36
N ARG A 509 46.57 33.01 -17.18
CA ARG A 509 46.31 34.19 -18.01
C ARG A 509 45.21 33.84 -19.02
N THR A 510 43.94 34.01 -18.67
CA THR A 510 42.91 34.18 -19.70
C THR A 510 43.18 35.51 -20.39
N ARG A 511 43.63 35.38 -21.65
CA ARG A 511 44.22 36.44 -22.47
C ARG A 511 43.24 37.54 -22.90
N SER A 512 42.07 37.70 -22.28
CA SER A 512 41.10 38.73 -22.65
C SER A 512 40.46 39.55 -21.51
N THR A 513 40.63 39.21 -20.22
CA THR A 513 40.04 40.03 -19.12
C THR A 513 40.93 40.24 -17.89
N GLY A 514 42.05 39.52 -17.73
CA GLY A 514 43.05 39.83 -16.69
C GLY A 514 42.57 39.65 -15.23
N ARG A 515 41.60 38.77 -14.97
CA ARG A 515 41.26 38.33 -13.61
C ARG A 515 41.87 36.95 -13.35
N MET A 516 42.49 36.78 -12.19
CA MET A 516 42.80 35.44 -11.64
C MET A 516 41.48 34.70 -11.44
N SER A 517 41.52 33.37 -11.45
CA SER A 517 40.44 32.62 -10.83
C SER A 517 40.51 32.87 -9.32
N ILE A 518 39.38 33.21 -8.71
CA ILE A 518 39.31 33.68 -7.33
C ILE A 518 38.40 32.70 -6.62
N ASP A 519 38.92 32.06 -5.59
CA ASP A 519 38.12 31.17 -4.77
C ASP A 519 37.32 32.00 -3.77
N ARG A 520 36.17 31.48 -3.37
CA ARG A 520 35.30 32.12 -2.40
C ARG A 520 35.07 31.18 -1.25
N ILE A 521 35.53 31.57 -0.06
CA ILE A 521 35.18 30.93 1.19
C ILE A 521 33.88 31.55 1.72
N THR A 522 32.87 30.74 2.00
CA THR A 522 31.51 31.22 2.30
C THR A 522 31.23 31.49 3.77
N ASP A 523 31.91 30.78 4.67
CA ASP A 523 31.52 30.64 6.08
C ASP A 523 32.68 30.83 7.08
N PHE A 524 33.89 31.19 6.62
CA PHE A 524 35.09 31.32 7.45
C PHE A 524 34.86 31.88 8.88
N GLU A 525 35.11 31.04 9.87
CA GLU A 525 34.95 31.28 11.29
C GLU A 525 36.29 31.65 11.97
N ARG A 526 36.35 32.86 12.55
CA ARG A 526 37.61 33.35 13.13
C ARG A 526 37.96 32.65 14.44
N GLY A 527 39.12 32.00 14.44
CA GLY A 527 39.70 31.40 15.64
C GLY A 527 39.43 29.90 15.74
N GLU A 528 38.61 29.40 14.82
CA GLU A 528 38.40 27.99 14.51
C GLU A 528 39.17 27.66 13.23
N ASP A 529 38.86 28.38 12.14
CA ASP A 529 39.40 28.10 10.82
C ASP A 529 40.80 28.67 10.56
N SER A 530 41.48 28.06 9.58
CA SER A 530 42.77 28.51 9.06
C SER A 530 42.80 28.65 7.55
N ILE A 531 43.52 29.67 7.08
CA ILE A 531 43.95 29.81 5.70
C ILE A 531 45.37 29.23 5.58
N VAL A 532 45.50 28.10 4.90
CA VAL A 532 46.76 27.38 4.76
C VAL A 532 47.43 27.74 3.44
N LEU A 533 48.61 28.36 3.49
CA LEU A 533 49.36 28.75 2.29
C LEU A 533 50.48 27.75 2.00
N SER A 534 50.46 27.10 0.84
CA SER A 534 51.54 26.20 0.44
C SER A 534 52.80 26.96 0.04
N ARG A 535 53.97 26.53 0.55
CA ARG A 535 55.28 27.07 0.14
C ARG A 535 55.55 26.96 -1.35
N SER A 536 55.00 25.94 -2.00
CA SER A 536 55.19 25.72 -3.43
C SER A 536 54.58 26.85 -4.29
N ALA A 537 53.44 27.38 -3.86
CA ALA A 537 52.71 28.46 -4.52
C ALA A 537 53.11 29.86 -4.01
N PHE A 538 53.24 30.01 -2.69
CA PHE A 538 53.44 31.31 -2.05
C PHE A 538 54.90 31.60 -1.67
N GLY A 539 55.82 30.67 -1.89
CA GLY A 539 57.24 30.84 -1.58
C GLY A 539 57.53 30.86 -0.08
N ASN A 540 58.40 31.75 0.36
CA ASN A 540 58.87 31.84 1.75
C ASN A 540 58.05 32.82 2.62
N VAL A 541 56.77 33.05 2.28
CA VAL A 541 55.85 33.89 3.05
C VAL A 541 55.86 33.47 4.52
N LYS A 542 55.89 34.45 5.43
CA LYS A 542 55.77 34.24 6.88
C LYS A 542 54.45 34.81 7.38
N ARG A 543 53.96 34.30 8.52
CA ARG A 543 52.81 34.88 9.24
C ARG A 543 52.96 36.39 9.51
N SER A 544 54.19 36.88 9.69
CA SER A 544 54.49 38.30 9.89
C SER A 544 54.26 39.18 8.67
N ASP A 545 54.12 38.58 7.48
CA ASP A 545 54.02 39.29 6.21
C ASP A 545 52.56 39.59 5.84
N PHE A 546 51.62 39.27 6.73
CA PHE A 546 50.20 39.60 6.62
C PHE A 546 49.92 41.05 7.06
N LYS A 547 49.15 41.78 6.24
CA LYS A 547 48.70 43.14 6.55
C LYS A 547 47.23 43.36 6.20
N ARG A 548 46.50 44.01 7.10
CA ARG A 548 45.12 44.47 6.83
C ARG A 548 45.13 45.85 6.20
N VAL A 549 44.24 46.06 5.22
CA VAL A 549 43.99 47.35 4.56
C VAL A 549 42.49 47.56 4.33
N ASN A 550 42.11 48.76 3.87
CA ASN A 550 40.71 49.14 3.66
C ASN A 550 40.31 49.28 2.20
N THR A 551 41.27 49.37 1.28
CA THR A 551 40.99 49.59 -0.15
C THR A 551 41.93 48.79 -1.04
N ILE A 552 41.48 48.50 -2.26
CA ILE A 552 42.30 47.85 -3.30
C ILE A 552 43.57 48.66 -3.57
N ALA A 553 43.47 49.99 -3.59
CA ALA A 553 44.62 50.86 -3.79
C ALA A 553 45.67 50.72 -2.68
N GLN A 554 45.25 50.49 -1.42
CA GLN A 554 46.18 50.22 -0.33
C GLN A 554 46.81 48.83 -0.44
N ALA A 555 46.05 47.82 -0.89
CA ALA A 555 46.58 46.49 -1.16
C ALA A 555 47.64 46.50 -2.27
N ARG A 556 47.35 47.17 -3.41
CA ARG A 556 48.27 47.28 -4.56
C ARG A 556 49.60 47.95 -4.22
N ASN A 557 49.60 48.84 -3.23
CA ASN A 557 50.76 49.61 -2.79
C ASN A 557 51.39 49.05 -1.50
N SER A 558 50.87 47.94 -0.98
CA SER A 558 51.38 47.32 0.23
C SER A 558 52.74 46.67 -0.02
N THR A 559 53.65 46.78 0.95
CA THR A 559 54.91 46.03 0.98
C THR A 559 54.76 44.64 1.60
N ALA A 560 53.58 44.34 2.15
CA ALA A 560 53.25 43.05 2.73
C ALA A 560 53.05 42.01 1.63
N GLU A 561 53.48 40.77 1.87
CA GLU A 561 53.33 39.69 0.89
C GLU A 561 51.88 39.19 0.84
N ILE A 562 51.14 39.25 1.95
CA ILE A 562 49.70 38.98 1.99
C ILE A 562 48.96 40.22 2.48
N THR A 563 47.90 40.61 1.76
CA THR A 563 47.05 41.74 2.14
C THR A 563 45.57 41.38 2.14
N TYR A 564 44.83 41.74 3.19
CA TYR A 564 43.39 41.54 3.32
C TYR A 564 42.61 42.85 3.30
N ILE A 565 41.59 42.96 2.46
CA ILE A 565 40.72 44.14 2.34
C ILE A 565 39.44 43.92 3.14
N ARG A 566 39.37 44.53 4.33
CA ARG A 566 38.25 44.31 5.27
C ARG A 566 36.87 44.58 4.69
N LYS A 567 36.73 45.55 3.78
CA LYS A 567 35.42 45.93 3.23
C LYS A 567 34.90 44.98 2.16
N THR A 568 35.74 44.12 1.61
CA THR A 568 35.36 43.27 0.48
C THR A 568 35.69 41.80 0.72
N GLY A 569 36.37 41.46 1.82
CA GLY A 569 36.81 40.09 2.08
C GLY A 569 38.03 39.63 1.26
N ALA A 570 38.55 40.49 0.38
CA ALA A 570 39.51 40.06 -0.62
C ALA A 570 40.94 39.88 -0.07
N LEU A 571 41.54 38.74 -0.37
CA LEU A 571 42.94 38.40 -0.07
C LEU A 571 43.83 38.50 -1.31
N PHE A 572 44.96 39.17 -1.14
CA PHE A 572 45.94 39.41 -2.19
C PHE A 572 47.32 38.88 -1.82
N TYR A 573 48.01 38.31 -2.80
CA TYR A 573 49.40 37.92 -2.72
C TYR A 573 50.30 38.81 -3.59
N ASN A 574 51.43 39.24 -3.03
CA ASN A 574 52.46 40.02 -3.71
C ASN A 574 53.79 39.25 -3.75
N GLN A 575 54.02 38.54 -4.87
CA GLN A 575 55.21 37.73 -5.09
C GLN A 575 56.53 38.53 -5.13
N ASN A 576 56.45 39.84 -5.42
CA ASN A 576 57.63 40.65 -5.73
C ASN A 576 58.26 41.35 -4.54
N GLY A 577 57.78 41.13 -3.31
CA GLY A 577 58.39 41.68 -2.08
C GLY A 577 58.98 43.09 -2.24
N ALA A 578 58.17 44.12 -2.02
CA ALA A 578 58.61 45.53 -1.92
C ALA A 578 59.07 46.31 -3.18
N ALA A 579 58.94 45.82 -4.44
CA ALA A 579 59.47 46.55 -5.61
C ALA A 579 58.47 47.35 -6.52
N LYS A 580 57.21 47.55 -6.11
CA LYS A 580 56.07 48.25 -6.77
C LYS A 580 55.10 47.34 -7.54
N GLY A 581 53.81 47.47 -7.19
CA GLY A 581 52.67 46.82 -7.84
C GLY A 581 52.65 45.30 -7.65
N PHE A 582 51.51 44.67 -7.96
CA PHE A 582 51.34 43.23 -7.73
C PHE A 582 52.31 42.32 -8.52
N GLY A 583 53.13 42.83 -9.45
CA GLY A 583 54.02 41.98 -10.23
C GLY A 583 53.24 40.87 -10.96
N SER A 584 53.64 39.62 -10.78
CA SER A 584 52.92 38.41 -11.17
C SER A 584 51.90 37.88 -10.14
N GLY A 585 51.79 38.51 -8.96
CA GLY A 585 50.80 38.18 -7.94
C GLY A 585 49.45 38.89 -8.13
N GLY A 586 48.49 38.60 -7.25
CA GLY A 586 47.19 39.26 -7.20
C GLY A 586 46.20 38.62 -6.21
N GLN A 587 44.90 38.88 -6.39
CA GLN A 587 43.82 38.32 -5.57
C GLN A 587 43.71 36.81 -5.77
N PHE A 588 43.68 36.04 -4.69
CA PHE A 588 43.56 34.58 -4.75
C PHE A 588 42.29 34.06 -4.08
N ALA A 589 41.75 34.78 -3.10
CA ALA A 589 40.52 34.37 -2.42
C ALA A 589 39.67 35.58 -1.99
N ASP A 590 38.37 35.32 -1.86
CA ASP A 590 37.39 36.18 -1.20
C ASP A 590 36.80 35.45 0.01
N LEU A 591 36.65 36.20 1.11
CA LEU A 591 35.97 35.77 2.32
C LEU A 591 34.76 36.65 2.58
N THR A 592 34.00 36.35 3.64
CA THR A 592 32.95 37.22 4.16
C THR A 592 33.52 38.60 4.52
N ASP A 593 32.81 39.66 4.12
CA ASP A 593 33.26 41.02 4.37
C ASP A 593 33.17 41.37 5.87
N GLY A 594 33.97 42.35 6.29
CA GLY A 594 33.97 42.84 7.67
C GLY A 594 34.81 42.04 8.67
N LEU A 595 35.24 40.81 8.34
CA LEU A 595 36.07 39.94 9.19
C LEU A 595 37.34 40.67 9.68
N ARG A 596 37.78 40.37 10.91
CA ARG A 596 38.95 41.00 11.56
C ARG A 596 40.15 40.07 11.60
N LEU A 597 40.57 39.55 10.44
CA LEU A 597 41.63 38.55 10.35
C LEU A 597 42.94 38.94 11.08
N THR A 598 43.60 37.97 11.68
CA THR A 598 44.85 38.07 12.44
C THR A 598 45.93 37.12 11.90
N THR A 599 47.19 37.30 12.29
CA THR A 599 48.29 36.42 11.85
C THR A 599 48.16 34.97 12.33
N SER A 600 47.26 34.69 13.28
CA SER A 600 46.90 33.35 13.75
C SER A 600 46.07 32.58 12.72
N ASP A 601 45.29 33.30 11.91
CA ASP A 601 44.30 32.76 10.99
C ASP A 601 44.96 32.26 9.68
N PHE A 602 46.30 32.31 9.63
CA PHE A 602 47.10 31.87 8.51
C PHE A 602 48.09 30.82 8.98
N SER A 603 48.26 29.74 8.24
CA SER A 603 49.31 28.75 8.45
C SER A 603 50.14 28.56 7.16
N ILE A 604 51.31 27.94 7.28
CA ILE A 604 52.22 27.70 6.15
C ILE A 604 52.49 26.20 6.09
N ALA A 605 51.91 25.54 5.09
CA ALA A 605 52.16 24.14 4.82
C ALA A 605 53.56 23.95 4.17
N ARG A 606 54.25 22.87 4.53
CA ARG A 606 55.62 22.60 4.10
C ARG A 606 55.74 22.18 2.65
#